data_AF-A0A7C1VB15-F1
#
_entry.id   AF-A0A7C1VB15-F1
#
_cell.length_a   1.000
_cell.length_b   1.000
_cell.length_c   1.000
_cell.angle_alpha   90.00
_cell.angle_beta   90.00
_cell.angle_gamma   90.00
#
_symmetry.space_group_name_H-M   'P 1'
#
loop_
_entity.id
_entity.type
_entity.pdbx_description
1 polymer ?
#
loop_
_entity_poly.entity_id
_entity_poly.type
_entity_poly.pdbx_seq_one_letter_code
_entity_poly.pdbx_strand_id
1 'polypeptide(L)'
;MDNQEIKNNITDSNQWVRIIYMALFGAILYLVMMVLCLVVVVQAIVALVTGGPNPDILRFSKQLVRYLREIAAFLTYTDDTRPYPFQAWQTTASESDIVDAEYQMSASDNNEKPDIKPDV
;
A
#
# COMPACT_ATOMS: atom_id res chain seq x y z
N MET A 1 -24.14 36.40 -0.89
CA MET A 1 -22.74 36.05 -1.15
C MET A 1 -22.15 37.15 -1.99
N ASP A 2 -21.15 37.86 -1.47
CA ASP A 2 -20.60 39.06 -2.09
C ASP A 2 -19.57 38.68 -3.19
N ASN A 3 -19.65 39.29 -4.37
CA ASN A 3 -18.81 38.92 -5.51
C ASN A 3 -17.31 39.19 -5.25
N GLN A 4 -16.99 40.10 -4.33
CA GLN A 4 -15.61 40.44 -3.96
C GLN A 4 -14.95 39.35 -3.10
N GLU A 5 -15.69 38.68 -2.21
CA GLU A 5 -15.18 37.55 -1.41
C GLU A 5 -14.86 36.33 -2.28
N ILE A 6 -15.70 36.06 -3.28
CA ILE A 6 -15.44 34.96 -4.23
C ILE A 6 -14.17 35.29 -5.03
N LYS A 7 -14.02 36.53 -5.53
CA LYS A 7 -12.82 36.96 -6.27
C LYS A 7 -11.52 36.80 -5.48
N ASN A 8 -11.53 37.13 -4.20
CA ASN A 8 -10.36 36.97 -3.33
C ASN A 8 -10.02 35.50 -3.08
N ASN A 9 -11.02 34.64 -2.83
CA ASN A 9 -10.79 33.21 -2.69
C ASN A 9 -10.26 32.56 -3.98
N ILE A 10 -10.82 32.93 -5.15
CA ILE A 10 -10.35 32.41 -6.45
C ILE A 10 -8.96 32.97 -6.80
N THR A 11 -8.55 34.13 -6.30
CA THR A 11 -7.22 34.71 -6.56
C THR A 11 -6.18 34.24 -5.54
N ASP A 12 -6.59 33.51 -4.49
CA ASP A 12 -5.68 33.04 -3.46
C ASP A 12 -4.78 31.93 -4.02
N SER A 13 -3.49 32.26 -4.16
CA SER A 13 -2.48 31.40 -4.78
C SER A 13 -2.35 30.04 -4.07
N ASN A 14 -2.69 29.97 -2.78
CA ASN A 14 -2.65 28.72 -2.01
C ASN A 14 -3.70 27.71 -2.47
N GLN A 15 -4.90 28.17 -2.89
CA GLN A 15 -5.94 27.27 -3.39
C GLN A 15 -5.56 26.66 -4.75
N TRP A 16 -4.99 27.46 -5.65
CA TRP A 16 -4.52 26.99 -6.96
C TRP A 16 -3.41 25.96 -6.87
N VAL A 17 -2.48 26.13 -5.94
CA VAL A 17 -1.42 25.14 -5.68
C VAL A 17 -2.04 23.81 -5.26
N ARG A 18 -3.05 23.80 -4.39
CA ARG A 18 -3.77 22.58 -3.99
C ARG A 18 -4.48 21.92 -5.18
N ILE A 19 -5.13 22.70 -6.05
CA ILE A 19 -5.81 22.20 -7.26
C ILE A 19 -4.80 21.59 -8.25
N ILE A 20 -3.65 22.24 -8.46
CA ILE A 20 -2.57 21.69 -9.30
C ILE A 20 -2.05 20.37 -8.73
N TYR A 21 -1.84 20.27 -7.42
CA TYR A 21 -1.45 19.02 -6.79
C TYR A 21 -2.53 17.95 -6.93
N MET A 22 -3.82 18.28 -6.76
CA MET A 22 -4.90 17.34 -7.01
C MET A 22 -4.94 16.84 -8.45
N ALA A 23 -4.77 17.72 -9.43
CA ALA A 23 -4.73 17.33 -10.84
C ALA A 23 -3.51 16.44 -11.14
N LEU A 24 -2.34 16.81 -10.61
CA LEU A 24 -1.09 16.04 -10.77
C LEU A 24 -1.22 14.65 -10.15
N PHE A 25 -1.66 14.56 -8.90
CA PHE A 25 -1.85 13.29 -8.20
C PHE A 25 -3.02 12.49 -8.78
N GLY A 26 -4.05 13.12 -9.32
CA GLY A 26 -5.10 12.45 -10.09
C GLY A 26 -4.57 11.80 -11.37
N ALA A 27 -3.67 12.48 -12.10
CA ALA A 27 -2.99 11.90 -13.26
C ALA A 27 -2.08 10.73 -12.87
N ILE A 28 -1.34 10.85 -11.76
CA ILE A 28 -0.53 9.77 -11.20
C ILE A 28 -1.42 8.59 -10.81
N LEU A 29 -2.55 8.83 -10.12
CA LEU A 29 -3.51 7.79 -9.73
C LEU A 29 -4.01 7.00 -10.95
N TYR A 30 -4.34 7.71 -12.03
CA TYR A 30 -4.74 7.09 -13.30
C TYR A 30 -3.61 6.21 -13.89
N LEU A 31 -2.37 6.69 -13.88
CA LEU A 31 -1.22 5.93 -14.35
C LEU A 31 -0.96 4.69 -13.48
N VAL A 32 -1.04 4.83 -12.15
CA VAL A 32 -0.90 3.72 -11.19
C VAL A 32 -1.99 2.67 -11.42
N MET A 33 -3.22 3.07 -11.71
CA MET A 33 -4.31 2.15 -12.07
C MET A 33 -4.03 1.39 -13.36
N MET A 34 -3.48 2.05 -14.38
CA MET A 34 -3.00 1.40 -15.61
C MET A 34 -1.94 0.33 -15.31
N VAL A 35 -0.96 0.65 -14.47
CA VAL A 35 0.07 -0.30 -14.02
C VAL A 35 -0.54 -1.46 -13.24
N LEU A 36 -1.50 -1.19 -12.35
CA LEU A 36 -2.19 -2.24 -11.58
C LEU A 36 -2.89 -3.23 -12.51
N CYS A 37 -3.57 -2.74 -13.55
CA CYS A 37 -4.21 -3.58 -14.56
C CYS A 37 -3.19 -4.49 -15.26
N LEU A 38 -2.03 -3.94 -15.64
CA LEU A 38 -0.93 -4.72 -16.22
C LEU A 38 -0.42 -5.80 -15.25
N VAL A 39 -0.23 -5.47 -13.97
CA VAL A 39 0.21 -6.41 -12.94
C VAL A 39 -0.79 -7.57 -12.78
N VAL A 40 -2.10 -7.29 -12.81
CA VAL A 40 -3.14 -8.31 -12.75
C VAL A 40 -3.06 -9.27 -13.94
N VAL A 41 -2.87 -8.75 -15.16
CA VAL A 41 -2.71 -9.57 -16.37
C VAL A 41 -1.46 -10.45 -16.27
N VAL A 42 -0.32 -9.88 -15.88
CA VAL A 42 0.92 -10.65 -15.71
C VAL A 42 0.74 -11.72 -14.64
N GLN A 43 0.12 -11.40 -13.51
CA GLN A 43 -0.12 -12.35 -12.43
C GLN A 43 -1.05 -13.49 -12.86
N ALA A 44 -2.06 -13.21 -13.70
CA ALA A 44 -2.92 -14.23 -14.30
C ALA A 44 -2.14 -15.15 -15.24
N ILE A 45 -1.29 -14.61 -16.11
CA ILE A 45 -0.43 -15.40 -17.01
C ILE A 45 0.50 -16.30 -16.20
N VAL A 46 1.17 -15.75 -15.18
CA VAL A 46 2.09 -16.51 -14.33
C VAL A 46 1.35 -17.58 -13.54
N ALA A 47 0.16 -17.27 -13.00
CA ALA A 47 -0.67 -18.26 -12.31
C ALA A 47 -1.09 -19.42 -13.22
N LEU A 48 -1.37 -19.16 -14.50
CA LEU A 48 -1.68 -20.20 -15.48
C LEU A 48 -0.47 -21.09 -15.82
N VAL A 49 0.74 -20.53 -15.84
CA VAL A 49 1.98 -21.28 -16.16
C VAL A 49 2.51 -22.04 -14.94
N THR A 50 2.52 -21.41 -13.76
CA THR A 50 3.16 -21.92 -12.54
C THR A 50 2.19 -22.67 -11.61
N GLY A 51 0.87 -22.55 -11.83
CA GLY A 51 -0.15 -23.16 -10.96
C GLY A 51 -0.38 -22.40 -9.64
N GLY A 52 0.26 -21.24 -9.47
CA GLY A 52 0.12 -20.40 -8.28
C GLY A 52 0.64 -18.98 -8.51
N PRO A 53 0.24 -18.01 -7.68
CA PRO A 53 0.71 -16.62 -7.78
C PRO A 53 2.20 -16.52 -7.45
N ASN A 54 2.95 -15.73 -8.23
CA ASN A 54 4.36 -15.49 -7.97
C ASN A 54 4.53 -14.51 -6.78
N PRO A 55 5.28 -14.90 -5.72
CA PRO A 55 5.44 -14.09 -4.51
C PRO A 55 6.11 -12.73 -4.76
N ASP A 56 7.00 -12.61 -5.75
CA ASP A 56 7.68 -11.36 -6.07
C ASP A 56 6.72 -10.32 -6.66
N ILE A 57 5.85 -10.76 -7.57
CA ILE A 57 4.83 -9.92 -8.20
C ILE A 57 3.78 -9.50 -7.16
N LEU A 58 3.44 -10.43 -6.25
CA LEU A 58 2.53 -10.15 -5.15
C LEU A 58 3.10 -9.12 -4.18
N ARG A 59 4.41 -9.20 -3.87
CA ARG A 59 5.07 -8.22 -3.01
C ARG A 59 5.11 -6.83 -3.65
N PHE A 60 5.30 -6.75 -4.97
CA PHE A 60 5.21 -5.49 -5.71
C PHE A 60 3.78 -4.93 -5.72
N SER A 61 2.78 -5.77 -6.00
CA SER A 61 1.38 -5.34 -6.07
C SER A 61 0.86 -4.83 -4.72
N LYS A 62 1.27 -5.43 -3.60
CA LYS A 62 0.99 -4.92 -2.25
C LYS A 62 1.51 -3.49 -2.05
N GLN A 63 2.74 -3.21 -2.48
CA GLN A 63 3.31 -1.86 -2.41
C GLN A 63 2.56 -0.89 -3.32
N LEU A 64 2.16 -1.32 -4.53
CA LEU A 64 1.40 -0.52 -5.48
C LEU A 64 0.02 -0.14 -4.94
N VAL A 65 -0.72 -1.09 -4.35
CA VAL A 65 -2.05 -0.85 -3.75
C VAL A 65 -1.95 0.08 -2.55
N ARG A 66 -0.87 -0.02 -1.76
CA ARG A 66 -0.63 0.91 -0.65
C ARG A 66 -0.41 2.34 -1.17
N TYR A 67 0.41 2.51 -2.19
CA TYR A 67 0.63 3.81 -2.82
C TYR A 67 -0.66 4.41 -3.40
N LEU A 68 -1.49 3.57 -4.02
CA LEU A 68 -2.81 3.97 -4.52
C LEU A 68 -3.71 4.53 -3.41
N ARG A 69 -3.72 3.89 -2.24
CA ARG A 69 -4.49 4.35 -1.07
C ARG A 69 -3.99 5.70 -0.56
N GLU A 70 -2.67 5.90 -0.49
CA GLU A 70 -2.08 7.15 -0.03
C GLU A 70 -2.44 8.32 -0.97
N ILE A 71 -2.37 8.10 -2.29
CA ILE A 71 -2.81 9.10 -3.27
C ILE A 71 -4.31 9.39 -3.14
N ALA A 72 -5.13 8.34 -3.04
CA ALA A 72 -6.57 8.51 -2.89
C ALA A 72 -6.94 9.29 -1.62
N ALA A 73 -6.31 8.97 -0.48
CA ALA A 73 -6.54 9.64 0.79
C ALA A 73 -6.18 11.15 0.74
N PHE A 74 -5.07 11.49 0.08
CA PHE A 74 -4.68 12.88 -0.19
C PHE A 74 -5.69 13.60 -1.09
N LEU A 75 -6.18 12.93 -2.14
CA LEU A 75 -7.20 13.49 -3.03
C LEU A 75 -8.57 13.68 -2.36
N THR A 76 -8.95 12.80 -1.43
CA THR A 76 -10.27 12.83 -0.79
C THR A 76 -10.29 13.64 0.50
N TYR A 77 -9.23 14.38 0.82
CA TYR A 77 -9.08 15.10 2.10
C TYR A 77 -9.21 14.18 3.33
N THR A 78 -9.05 12.87 3.14
CA THR A 78 -9.08 11.91 4.24
C THR A 78 -7.79 11.96 5.03
N ASP A 79 -6.70 12.33 4.37
CA ASP A 79 -5.39 12.55 4.98
C ASP A 79 -4.73 13.76 4.31
N ASP A 80 -4.14 14.66 5.11
CA ASP A 80 -3.40 15.83 4.62
C ASP A 80 -1.90 15.50 4.39
N THR A 81 -1.49 14.25 4.62
CA THR A 81 -0.14 13.78 4.31
C THR A 81 0.07 13.67 2.80
N ARG A 82 1.15 14.30 2.32
CA ARG A 82 1.51 14.29 0.89
C ARG A 82 2.22 12.97 0.56
N PRO A 83 1.72 12.17 -0.40
CA PRO A 83 2.38 10.92 -0.77
C PRO A 83 3.73 11.16 -1.46
N TYR A 84 4.50 10.09 -1.63
CA TYR A 84 5.80 10.12 -2.31
C TYR A 84 5.73 10.92 -3.64
N PRO A 85 6.71 11.79 -3.95
CA PRO A 85 8.05 11.91 -3.36
C PRO A 85 8.19 12.82 -2.12
N PHE A 86 7.09 13.35 -1.59
CA PHE A 86 7.16 14.30 -0.46
C PHE A 86 7.28 13.64 0.92
N GLN A 87 7.01 12.34 0.99
CA GLN A 87 7.22 11.51 2.17
C GLN A 87 8.05 10.28 1.82
N ALA A 88 8.77 9.75 2.81
CA ALA A 88 9.54 8.52 2.65
C ALA A 88 8.65 7.38 2.18
N TRP A 89 9.14 6.60 1.23
CA TRP A 89 8.44 5.41 0.76
C TRP A 89 8.23 4.47 1.93
N GLN A 90 6.98 4.23 2.30
CA GLN A 90 6.63 3.37 3.42
C GLN A 90 6.78 1.91 3.01
N THR A 91 8.02 1.42 2.91
CA THR A 91 8.29 -0.02 2.93
C THR A 91 7.99 -0.49 4.34
N THR A 92 6.72 -0.72 4.66
CA THR A 92 6.44 -1.58 5.80
C THR A 92 7.12 -2.90 5.51
N ALA A 93 8.10 -3.25 6.33
CA ALA A 93 8.48 -4.64 6.57
C ALA A 93 7.18 -5.43 6.58
N SER A 94 7.15 -6.44 5.73
CA SER A 94 5.93 -6.98 5.21
C SER A 94 5.01 -7.35 6.37
N GLU A 95 3.73 -6.99 6.31
CA GLU A 95 2.75 -7.56 7.25
C GLU A 95 2.69 -9.09 7.08
N SER A 96 3.23 -9.66 5.97
CA SER A 96 3.51 -11.09 5.86
C SER A 96 4.67 -11.60 6.72
N ASP A 97 5.60 -10.74 7.14
CA ASP A 97 6.70 -11.12 8.05
C ASP A 97 6.17 -11.28 9.49
N ILE A 98 5.07 -10.61 9.84
CA ILE A 98 4.40 -10.76 11.16
C ILE A 98 3.60 -12.07 11.21
N VAL A 99 2.92 -12.45 10.12
CA VAL A 99 2.18 -13.72 10.08
C VAL A 99 3.13 -14.92 10.12
N ASP A 100 4.29 -14.84 9.45
CA ASP A 100 5.30 -15.92 9.50
C ASP A 100 6.04 -16.00 10.85
N ALA A 101 6.13 -14.90 11.61
CA ALA A 101 6.74 -14.86 12.94
C ALA A 101 5.85 -15.48 14.04
N GLU A 102 4.52 -15.32 13.95
CA GLU A 102 3.59 -15.84 14.96
C GLU A 102 3.41 -17.38 14.89
N TYR A 103 3.58 -17.98 13.70
CA TYR A 103 3.61 -19.44 13.55
C TYR A 103 4.90 -20.09 14.08
N GLN A 104 6.03 -19.39 14.07
CA GLN A 104 7.28 -19.95 14.60
C GLN A 104 7.35 -19.93 16.13
N MET A 105 6.69 -18.97 16.79
CA MET A 105 6.68 -18.88 18.26
C MET A 105 5.76 -19.93 18.90
N SER A 106 4.66 -20.30 18.24
CA SER A 106 3.69 -21.30 18.76
C SER A 106 4.11 -22.77 18.52
N ALA A 107 5.02 -23.02 17.56
CA ALA A 107 5.50 -24.37 17.25
C ALA A 107 6.65 -24.86 18.14
N SER A 108 7.31 -23.99 18.91
CA SER A 108 8.48 -24.36 19.72
C SER A 108 8.16 -24.83 21.15
N ASP A 109 6.92 -24.70 21.62
CA ASP A 109 6.55 -24.97 23.03
C ASP A 109 6.02 -26.41 23.27
N ASN A 110 5.78 -27.20 22.22
CA ASN A 110 5.06 -28.49 22.33
C ASN A 110 5.92 -29.76 22.15
N ASN A 111 7.24 -29.67 22.25
CA ASN A 111 8.11 -30.87 22.22
C ASN A 111 9.06 -30.94 23.41
N GLU A 112 8.49 -30.91 24.62
CA GLU A 112 9.17 -31.47 25.79
C GLU A 112 8.55 -32.84 26.08
N LYS A 113 9.21 -33.89 25.55
CA LYS A 113 8.92 -35.29 25.86
C LYS A 113 9.12 -35.51 27.37
N PRO A 114 8.11 -35.97 28.14
CA PRO A 114 8.34 -36.32 29.52
C PRO A 114 9.29 -37.52 29.57
N ASP A 115 10.48 -37.30 30.11
CA ASP A 115 11.52 -38.30 30.31
C ASP A 115 11.08 -39.22 31.45
N ILE A 116 10.31 -40.27 31.12
CA ILE A 116 10.03 -41.36 32.05
C ILE A 116 11.27 -42.26 32.06
N LYS A 117 12.12 -42.08 33.07
CA LYS A 117 13.24 -42.97 33.37
C LYS A 117 12.70 -44.32 33.83
N PRO A 118 13.18 -45.46 33.32
CA PRO A 118 12.81 -46.76 33.87
C PRO A 118 13.57 -47.00 35.18
N ASP A 119 12.82 -47.28 36.23
CA ASP A 119 13.32 -47.67 37.55
C ASP A 119 13.98 -49.06 37.45
N VAL A 120 15.26 -49.15 37.80
CA VAL A 120 15.97 -50.41 38.10
C VAL A 120 16.44 -50.35 39.54
#